data_AF-A0A933NLQ5-F1
#
_entry.id   AF-A0A933NLQ5-F1
#
_cell.length_a   1.000
_cell.length_b   1.000
_cell.length_c   1.000
_cell.angle_alpha   90.00
_cell.angle_beta   90.00
_cell.angle_gamma   90.00
#
_symmetry.space_group_name_H-M   'P 1'
#
loop_
_entity.id
_entity.type
_entity.pdbx_description
1 polymer ?
#
loop_
_entity_poly.entity_id
_entity_poly.type
_entity_poly.pdbx_seq_one_letter_code
_entity_poly.pdbx_strand_id
1 'polypeptide(L)'
;MSESKRTQIYLPKSTYSELRSLARRREESVAFLVREAVDKYLQEQDPSKLRDADPVWDFIATCDGHQEDGAARHDEYLYGKDHPTRTRRPRKGLRR
;
A
#
# COMPACT_ATOMS: atom_id res chain seq x y z
N MET A 1 12.07 -28.85 10.56
CA MET A 1 11.24 -29.35 9.44
C MET A 1 9.88 -28.69 9.57
N SER A 2 9.45 -27.91 8.59
CA SER A 2 8.16 -27.21 8.61
C SER A 2 7.01 -28.21 8.46
N GLU A 3 6.00 -28.09 9.31
CA GLU A 3 4.77 -28.88 9.23
C GLU A 3 4.00 -28.51 7.95
N SER A 4 3.58 -29.51 7.16
CA SER A 4 2.79 -29.28 5.96
C SER A 4 1.39 -29.88 6.13
N LYS A 5 0.36 -29.11 5.78
CA LYS A 5 -1.03 -29.56 5.82
C LYS A 5 -1.51 -29.89 4.40
N ARG A 6 -2.20 -31.02 4.24
CA ARG A 6 -2.78 -31.41 2.96
C ARG A 6 -4.01 -30.56 2.67
N THR A 7 -4.03 -29.90 1.53
CA THR A 7 -5.16 -29.10 1.05
C THR A 7 -5.54 -29.53 -0.36
N GLN A 8 -6.85 -29.66 -0.61
CA GLN A 8 -7.40 -29.95 -1.93
C GLN A 8 -8.02 -28.67 -2.50
N ILE A 9 -7.59 -28.27 -3.70
CA ILE A 9 -8.09 -27.09 -4.40
C ILE A 9 -8.46 -27.47 -5.83
N TYR A 10 -9.46 -26.79 -6.38
CA TYR A 10 -9.87 -26.95 -7.77
C TYR A 10 -9.30 -25.78 -8.58
N LEU A 11 -8.54 -26.09 -9.62
CA LEU A 11 -8.01 -25.11 -10.56
C LEU A 11 -8.70 -25.28 -11.92
N PRO A 12 -9.03 -24.17 -12.62
CA PRO A 12 -9.44 -24.25 -14.01
C PRO A 12 -8.40 -24.99 -14.86
N LYS A 13 -8.87 -25.75 -15.86
CA LYS A 13 -7.97 -26.54 -16.72
C LYS A 13 -6.92 -25.68 -17.43
N SER A 14 -7.29 -24.47 -17.85
CA SER A 14 -6.37 -23.49 -18.46
C SER A 14 -5.23 -23.14 -17.51
N THR A 15 -5.56 -22.70 -16.29
CA THR A 15 -4.58 -22.34 -15.24
C THR A 15 -3.65 -23.50 -14.90
N TYR A 16 -4.19 -24.71 -14.74
CA TYR A 16 -3.35 -25.88 -14.46
C TYR A 16 -2.37 -26.19 -15.61
N SER A 17 -2.82 -26.02 -16.85
CA SER A 17 -1.99 -26.26 -18.05
C SER A 17 -0.85 -25.25 -18.18
N GLU A 18 -1.12 -23.98 -17.87
CA GLU A 18 -0.11 -22.93 -17.81
C GLU A 18 0.90 -23.19 -16.68
N LEU A 19 0.41 -23.54 -15.50
CA LEU A 19 1.26 -23.80 -14.34
C LEU A 19 2.16 -25.02 -14.55
N ARG A 20 1.65 -26.06 -15.23
CA ARG A 20 2.46 -27.22 -15.66
C ARG A 20 3.51 -26.85 -16.71
N SER A 21 3.17 -25.98 -17.65
CA SER A 21 4.12 -25.47 -18.64
C SER A 21 5.23 -24.65 -17.98
N LEU A 22 4.89 -23.82 -16.99
CA LEU A 22 5.84 -23.04 -16.22
C LEU A 22 6.77 -23.92 -15.37
N ALA A 23 6.21 -24.94 -14.70
CA ALA A 23 6.96 -25.92 -13.93
C ALA A 23 8.04 -26.61 -14.78
N ARG A 24 7.68 -27.04 -16.00
CA ARG A 24 8.64 -27.63 -16.95
C ARG A 24 9.75 -26.67 -17.36
N ARG A 25 9.40 -25.41 -17.64
CA ARG A 25 10.38 -24.38 -18.05
C ARG A 25 11.36 -24.02 -16.93
N ARG A 26 10.93 -24.12 -15.67
CA ARG A 26 11.74 -23.82 -14.48
C ARG A 26 12.42 -25.04 -13.88
N GLU A 27 12.20 -26.24 -14.43
CA GLU A 27 12.65 -27.51 -13.86
C GLU A 27 12.19 -27.73 -12.40
N GLU A 28 11.04 -27.15 -12.07
CA GLU A 28 10.45 -27.15 -10.72
C GLU A 28 9.19 -28.00 -10.65
N SER A 29 8.78 -28.36 -9.43
CA SER A 29 7.50 -29.04 -9.24
C SER A 29 6.32 -28.07 -9.28
N VAL A 30 5.17 -28.53 -9.80
CA VAL A 30 3.89 -27.79 -9.71
C VAL A 30 3.56 -27.40 -8.27
N ALA A 31 3.84 -28.29 -7.32
CA ALA A 31 3.61 -28.02 -5.90
C ALA A 31 4.53 -26.91 -5.36
N PHE A 32 5.77 -26.83 -5.82
CA PHE A 32 6.69 -25.75 -5.46
C PHE A 32 6.16 -24.40 -5.95
N LEU A 33 5.76 -24.31 -7.22
CA LEU A 33 5.20 -23.07 -7.78
C LEU A 33 3.92 -22.63 -7.07
N VAL A 34 3.04 -23.56 -6.70
CA VAL A 34 1.84 -23.24 -5.93
C VAL A 34 2.20 -22.67 -4.57
N ARG A 35 3.16 -23.29 -3.86
CA ARG A 35 3.63 -22.74 -2.57
C ARG A 35 4.28 -21.38 -2.74
N GLU A 36 5.19 -21.22 -3.70
CA GLU A 36 5.85 -19.95 -4.00
C GLU A 36 4.84 -18.83 -4.30
N ALA A 37 3.83 -19.11 -5.11
CA ALA A 37 2.79 -18.15 -5.46
C ALA A 37 1.92 -17.77 -4.26
N VAL A 38 1.53 -18.74 -3.44
CA VAL A 38 0.76 -18.49 -2.21
C VAL A 38 1.59 -17.69 -1.21
N ASP A 39 2.85 -18.03 -1.01
CA ASP A 39 3.75 -17.31 -0.11
C ASP A 39 3.93 -15.86 -0.57
N LYS A 40 4.16 -15.62 -1.86
CA LYS A 40 4.25 -14.26 -2.41
C LYS A 40 2.96 -13.48 -2.24
N TYR A 41 1.83 -14.09 -2.56
CA TYR A 41 0.52 -13.45 -2.40
C TYR A 41 0.26 -13.06 -0.94
N LEU A 42 0.53 -13.96 0.02
CA LEU A 42 0.37 -13.67 1.44
C LEU A 42 1.32 -12.58 1.91
N GLN A 43 2.56 -12.56 1.43
CA GLN A 43 3.53 -11.52 1.75
C GLN A 43 3.15 -10.15 1.19
N GLU A 44 2.56 -10.10 -0.01
CA GLU A 44 2.06 -8.85 -0.62
C GLU A 44 0.83 -8.31 0.13
N GLN A 45 0.02 -9.19 0.72
CA GLN A 45 -1.16 -8.82 1.49
C GLN A 45 -0.86 -8.54 2.97
N ASP A 46 0.39 -8.67 3.41
CA ASP A 46 0.76 -8.43 4.80
C ASP A 46 1.01 -6.92 5.04
N PRO A 47 0.11 -6.20 5.74
CA PRO A 47 0.27 -4.77 6.00
C PRO A 47 1.44 -4.46 6.95
N SER A 48 1.93 -5.45 7.69
CA SER A 48 3.08 -5.26 8.60
C SER A 48 4.38 -5.02 7.84
N LYS A 49 4.53 -5.56 6.62
CA LYS A 49 5.72 -5.28 5.79
C LYS A 49 5.80 -3.84 5.29
N LEU A 50 4.69 -3.15 5.12
CA LEU A 50 4.72 -1.71 4.82
C LEU A 50 5.22 -0.91 6.03
N ARG A 51 4.89 -1.35 7.25
CA ARG A 51 5.39 -0.74 8.50
C ARG A 51 6.87 -1.04 8.75
N ASP A 52 7.30 -2.28 8.59
CA ASP A 52 8.66 -2.72 8.93
C ASP A 52 9.71 -2.38 7.84
N ALA A 53 9.29 -2.14 6.59
CA ALA A 53 10.22 -1.92 5.48
C ALA A 53 10.65 -0.45 5.27
N ASP A 54 9.96 0.52 5.86
CA ASP A 54 10.30 1.94 5.70
C ASP A 54 10.67 2.56 7.05
N PRO A 55 11.97 2.91 7.27
CA PRO A 55 12.42 3.63 8.45
C PRO A 55 11.65 4.94 8.71
N VAL A 56 10.98 5.51 7.71
CA VAL A 56 10.12 6.70 7.84
C VAL A 56 8.87 6.40 8.67
N TRP A 57 8.38 5.16 8.72
CA TRP A 57 7.25 4.80 9.59
C TRP A 57 7.58 4.94 11.08
N ASP A 58 8.83 4.68 11.49
CA ASP A 58 9.29 4.87 12.88
C ASP A 58 9.31 6.35 13.28
N PHE A 59 9.33 7.28 12.31
CA PHE A 59 9.25 8.71 12.54
C PHE A 59 7.80 9.21 12.74
N ILE A 60 6.80 8.39 12.41
CA ILE A 60 5.41 8.78 12.60
C ILE A 60 5.08 8.71 14.10
N ALA A 61 4.65 9.84 14.67
CA ALA A 61 4.37 10.06 16.09
C ALA A 61 5.60 10.24 17.01
N THR A 62 6.81 10.42 16.48
CA THR A 62 7.97 10.83 17.31
C THR A 62 7.98 12.33 17.63
N CYS A 63 7.23 13.12 16.87
CA CYS A 63 7.09 14.55 17.07
C CYS A 63 5.76 14.85 17.77
N ASP A 64 5.82 15.25 19.04
CA ASP A 64 4.68 15.83 19.75
C ASP A 64 4.51 17.28 19.31
N GLY A 65 3.38 17.58 18.65
CA GLY A 65 2.98 18.95 18.34
C GLY A 65 2.20 19.56 19.51
N HIS A 66 2.46 20.83 19.84
CA HIS A 66 1.69 21.52 20.87
C HIS A 66 0.22 21.78 20.47
N GLN A 67 -0.08 21.82 19.17
CA GLN A 67 -1.44 21.97 18.62
C GLN A 67 -1.89 20.72 17.86
N GLU A 68 -3.03 20.16 18.27
CA GLU A 68 -3.63 18.95 17.72
C GLU A 68 -4.06 19.08 16.24
N ASP A 69 -4.31 20.31 15.77
CA ASP A 69 -4.74 20.62 14.40
C ASP A 69 -3.67 21.36 13.57
N GLY A 70 -2.40 21.27 14.00
CA GLY A 70 -1.28 21.97 13.37
C GLY A 70 -1.19 21.75 11.85
N ALA A 71 -1.46 20.54 11.36
CA ALA A 71 -1.46 20.25 9.92
C ALA A 71 -2.60 20.95 9.16
N ALA A 72 -3.79 20.99 9.75
CA ALA A 72 -4.98 21.55 9.11
C ALA A 72 -5.00 23.08 9.12
N ARG A 73 -4.39 23.70 10.14
CA ARG A 73 -4.41 25.16 10.35
C ARG A 73 -3.02 25.78 10.37
N HIS A 74 -2.03 25.12 9.78
CA HIS A 74 -0.66 25.62 9.75
C HIS A 74 -0.58 27.07 9.22
N ASP A 75 -1.35 27.41 8.18
CA ASP A 75 -1.40 28.78 7.65
C ASP A 75 -1.86 29.82 8.68
N GLU A 76 -2.86 29.49 9.50
CA GLU A 76 -3.36 30.40 10.56
C GLU A 76 -2.32 30.56 11.67
N TYR A 77 -1.62 29.48 12.02
CA TYR A 77 -0.60 29.51 13.07
C TYR A 77 0.71 30.19 12.63
N LEU A 78 1.12 29.99 11.38
CA LEU A 78 2.36 30.56 10.85
C LEU A 78 2.23 32.04 10.49
N TYR A 79 1.07 32.44 9.98
CA TYR A 79 0.89 33.78 9.44
C TYR A 79 -0.10 34.65 10.23
N GLY A 80 -0.83 34.07 11.19
CA GLY A 80 -1.83 34.77 11.97
C GLY A 80 -3.11 35.09 11.17
N LYS A 81 -4.15 35.53 11.88
CA LYS A 81 -5.46 35.88 11.28
C LYS A 81 -5.41 37.11 10.37
N ASP A 82 -4.34 37.89 10.47
CA ASP A 82 -4.11 39.10 9.67
C ASP A 82 -3.35 38.81 8.36
N HIS A 83 -3.04 37.53 8.09
CA HIS A 83 -2.45 37.16 6.82
C HIS A 83 -3.44 37.42 5.67
N PRO A 84 -3.08 38.20 4.64
CA PRO A 84 -3.95 38.44 3.49
C PRO A 84 -4.03 37.21 2.57
N THR A 85 -4.44 36.04 3.07
CA THR A 85 -4.68 34.87 2.22
C THR A 85 -6.08 34.94 1.63
N ARG A 86 -6.08 35.10 0.30
CA ARG A 86 -7.23 35.07 -0.62
C ARG A 86 -8.17 36.26 -0.50
N THR A 87 -7.77 37.36 -1.13
CA THR A 87 -8.73 38.09 -1.96
C THR A 87 -9.32 37.11 -2.97
N ARG A 88 -10.53 36.61 -2.69
CA ARG A 88 -11.37 35.97 -3.71
C ARG A 88 -11.55 37.01 -4.82
N ARG A 89 -10.72 36.96 -5.86
CA ARG A 89 -10.94 37.78 -7.06
C ARG A 89 -12.36 37.46 -7.53
N PRO A 90 -13.28 38.44 -7.61
CA PRO A 90 -14.59 38.18 -8.15
C PRO A 90 -14.38 37.68 -9.57
N ARG A 91 -14.96 36.52 -9.90
CA ARG A 91 -15.01 36.06 -11.29
C ARG A 91 -15.73 37.15 -12.06
N LYS A 92 -14.98 37.92 -12.85
CA LYS A 92 -15.50 38.98 -13.71
C LYS A 92 -16.54 38.33 -14.61
N GLY A 93 -17.82 38.62 -14.33
CA GLY A 93 -18.93 38.14 -15.14
C GLY A 93 -18.69 38.56 -16.58
N LEU A 94 -18.65 37.56 -17.46
CA LEU A 94 -18.67 37.74 -18.90
C LEU A 94 -20.06 38.31 -19.25
N ARG A 95 -20.17 39.64 -19.31
CA ARG A 95 -21.36 40.30 -19.87
C ARG A 95 -21.21 40.28 -21.38
N ARG A 96 -22.22 39.67 -22.03
CA ARG A 96 -22.46 39.68 -23.48
C ARG A 96 -22.78 41.10 -23.94
#